data_AF-A0A1G5UZG0-F1
#
_entry.id   AF-A0A1G5UZG0-F1
#
_cell.length_a   1.000
_cell.length_b   1.000
_cell.length_c   1.000
_cell.angle_alpha   90.00
_cell.angle_beta   90.00
_cell.angle_gamma   90.00
#
_symmetry.space_group_name_H-M   'P 1'
#
loop_
_entity.id
_entity.type
_entity.pdbx_description
1 polymer ?
#
loop_
_entity_poly.entity_id
_entity_poly.type
_entity_poly.pdbx_seq_one_letter_code
_entity_poly.pdbx_strand_id
1 'polypeptide(L)'
;MAQELYYKDYAVVFKALSDETRLCIVDMLSCREMSAGDILSNFTLSQSTLSYHMKILIEAKVVNARRDGLWTKYSINESTFENLLAFIPKLYRLKDKCICRYVKYSKDKPANGKDGKDIFGN
;
A
#
# COMPACT_ATOMS: atom_id res chain seq x y z
N MET A 1 7.30 -2.20 -19.70
CA MET A 1 5.89 -1.75 -19.57
C MET A 1 5.18 -2.29 -18.32
N ALA A 2 5.26 -3.59 -17.95
CA ALA A 2 4.52 -4.11 -16.78
C ALA A 2 5.21 -3.98 -15.40
N GLN A 3 6.50 -3.62 -15.35
CA GLN A 3 7.31 -3.72 -14.12
C GLN A 3 7.54 -2.37 -13.40
N GLU A 4 7.38 -1.26 -14.13
CA GLU A 4 7.63 0.12 -13.67
C GLU A 4 6.57 0.62 -12.67
N LEU A 5 5.32 0.18 -12.84
CA LEU A 5 4.19 0.61 -12.01
C LEU A 5 4.11 -0.16 -10.67
N TYR A 6 4.79 -1.31 -10.57
CA TYR A 6 4.58 -2.25 -9.46
C TYR A 6 5.18 -1.74 -8.13
N TYR A 7 6.47 -1.38 -8.05
CA TYR A 7 7.11 -1.03 -6.77
C TYR A 7 6.61 0.28 -6.16
N LYS A 8 6.31 1.28 -6.99
CA LYS A 8 5.79 2.57 -6.54
C LYS A 8 4.43 2.41 -5.85
N ASP A 9 3.56 1.59 -6.42
CA ASP A 9 2.23 1.32 -5.88
C ASP A 9 2.32 0.61 -4.52
N TYR A 10 3.15 -0.43 -4.37
CA TYR A 10 3.35 -1.06 -3.05
C TYR A 10 4.03 -0.14 -2.04
N ALA A 11 4.93 0.75 -2.47
CA ALA A 11 5.54 1.71 -1.55
C ALA A 11 4.49 2.66 -0.95
N VAL A 12 3.47 3.07 -1.72
CA VAL A 12 2.33 3.85 -1.19
C VAL A 12 1.56 3.04 -0.15
N VAL A 13 1.27 1.77 -0.44
CA VAL A 13 0.57 0.87 0.51
C VAL A 13 1.37 0.68 1.80
N PHE A 14 2.66 0.36 1.70
CA PHE A 14 3.52 0.21 2.88
C PHE A 14 3.62 1.50 3.69
N LYS A 15 3.72 2.66 3.03
CA LYS A 15 3.72 3.96 3.72
C LYS A 15 2.39 4.27 4.41
N ALA A 16 1.28 3.78 3.88
CA ALA A 16 -0.03 3.88 4.53
C ALA A 16 -0.11 2.98 5.78
N LEU A 17 0.51 1.81 5.74
CA LEU A 17 0.54 0.84 6.84
C LEU A 17 1.66 1.09 7.87
N SER A 18 2.65 1.94 7.58
CA SER A 18 3.80 2.20 8.47
C SER A 18 3.51 3.19 9.60
N ASP A 19 2.32 3.16 10.18
CA ASP A 19 1.87 4.04 11.26
C ASP A 19 0.95 3.27 12.21
N GLU A 20 1.24 3.37 13.50
CA GLU A 20 0.60 2.58 14.55
C GLU A 20 -0.91 2.77 14.58
N THR A 21 -1.38 4.02 14.55
CA THR A 21 -2.82 4.35 14.57
C THR A 21 -3.54 3.71 13.38
N ARG A 22 -2.96 3.80 12.18
CA ARG A 22 -3.54 3.19 10.98
C ARG A 22 -3.56 1.66 11.04
N LEU A 23 -2.54 1.03 11.63
CA LEU A 23 -2.55 -0.42 11.84
C LEU A 23 -3.68 -0.83 12.80
N CYS A 24 -3.89 -0.10 13.90
CA CYS A 24 -5.01 -0.36 14.81
C CYS A 24 -6.37 -0.19 14.10
N ILE A 25 -6.54 0.85 13.28
CA ILE A 25 -7.77 1.05 12.49
C ILE A 25 -8.00 -0.12 11.52
N VAL A 26 -6.97 -0.54 10.81
CA VAL A 26 -7.03 -1.69 9.88
C VAL A 26 -7.41 -2.96 10.63
N ASP A 27 -6.82 -3.21 11.80
CA ASP A 27 -7.13 -4.37 12.63
C ASP A 27 -8.58 -4.35 13.12
N MET A 28 -9.10 -3.20 13.56
CA MET A 28 -10.51 -3.04 13.91
C MET A 28 -11.45 -3.35 12.74
N LEU A 29 -11.11 -2.85 11.55
CA LEU A 29 -11.89 -3.09 10.32
C LEU A 29 -11.81 -4.54 9.84
N SER A 30 -10.82 -5.32 10.30
CA SER A 30 -10.75 -6.76 10.03
C SER A 30 -11.86 -7.54 10.75
N CYS A 31 -12.40 -7.00 11.85
CA CYS A 31 -13.50 -7.63 12.58
C CYS A 31 -14.84 -7.47 11.84
N ARG A 32 -15.11 -6.29 11.28
CA ARG A 32 -16.36 -5.94 10.57
C ARG A 32 -16.27 -4.57 9.90
N GLU A 33 -17.23 -4.24 9.03
CA GLU A 33 -17.41 -2.88 8.53
C GLU A 33 -17.80 -1.92 9.67
N MET A 34 -17.20 -0.73 9.71
CA MET A 34 -17.41 0.27 10.77
C MET A 34 -17.61 1.68 10.19
N SER A 35 -18.36 2.54 10.88
CA SER A 35 -18.43 3.97 10.57
C SER A 35 -17.29 4.75 11.25
N ALA A 36 -17.09 6.01 10.86
CA ALA A 36 -16.13 6.89 11.55
C ALA A 36 -16.43 7.02 13.06
N GLY A 37 -17.71 7.08 13.43
CA GLY A 37 -18.13 7.15 14.84
C GLY A 37 -17.81 5.87 15.60
N ASP A 38 -18.06 4.71 14.99
CA ASP A 38 -17.72 3.41 15.57
C ASP A 38 -16.21 3.31 15.84
N ILE A 39 -15.38 3.77 14.89
CA ILE A 39 -13.92 3.78 15.05
C ILE A 39 -13.51 4.76 16.16
N LEU A 40 -13.98 6.01 16.12
CA LEU A 40 -13.66 7.03 17.13
C LEU A 40 -14.01 6.61 18.55
N SER A 41 -15.07 5.81 18.74
CA SER A 41 -15.46 5.34 20.08
C SER A 41 -14.37 4.53 20.80
N ASN A 42 -13.39 4.01 20.05
CA ASN A 42 -12.27 3.22 20.57
C ASN A 42 -10.94 4.00 20.62
N PHE A 43 -10.94 5.29 20.24
CA PHE A 43 -9.73 6.12 20.18
C PHE A 43 -9.92 7.44 20.93
N THR A 44 -8.86 7.94 21.56
CA THR A 44 -8.81 9.31 22.13
C THR A 44 -8.44 10.36 21.07
N LEU A 45 -8.75 10.10 19.79
CA LEU A 45 -8.39 10.94 18.66
C LEU A 45 -9.51 11.93 18.33
N SER A 46 -9.13 13.08 17.76
CA SER A 46 -10.11 13.99 17.20
C SER A 46 -10.69 13.45 15.88
N GLN A 47 -11.89 13.92 15.51
CA GLN A 47 -12.51 13.56 14.24
C GLN A 47 -11.63 13.95 13.04
N SER A 48 -10.95 15.09 13.09
CA SER A 48 -10.11 15.58 12.00
C SER A 48 -8.87 14.72 11.82
N THR A 49 -8.29 14.25 12.94
CA THR A 49 -7.18 13.29 12.94
C THR A 49 -7.61 11.96 12.33
N LEU A 50 -8.76 11.39 12.73
CA LEU A 50 -9.26 10.16 12.11
C LEU A 50 -9.50 10.36 10.60
N SER A 51 -10.13 11.47 10.20
CA SER A 51 -10.40 11.75 8.79
C SER A 51 -9.11 11.78 7.96
N TYR A 52 -8.03 12.31 8.52
CA TYR A 52 -6.70 12.29 7.88
C TYR A 52 -6.17 10.86 7.69
N HIS A 53 -6.22 10.02 8.72
CA HIS A 53 -5.79 8.61 8.60
C HIS A 53 -6.65 7.85 7.59
N MET A 54 -7.97 8.02 7.62
CA MET A 54 -8.89 7.37 6.69
C MET A 54 -8.64 7.79 5.25
N LYS A 55 -8.38 9.08 5.00
CA LYS A 55 -8.04 9.58 3.66
C LYS A 55 -6.82 8.84 3.11
N ILE A 56 -5.75 8.71 3.89
CA ILE A 56 -4.53 8.02 3.43
C ILE A 56 -4.79 6.53 3.18
N LEU A 57 -5.53 5.86 4.07
CA LEU A 57 -5.87 4.45 3.90
C LEU A 57 -6.73 4.19 2.65
N ILE A 58 -7.64 5.11 2.32
CA ILE A 58 -8.48 5.04 1.11
C ILE A 58 -7.66 5.33 -0.15
N GLU A 59 -6.83 6.38 -0.14
CA GLU A 59 -5.96 6.71 -1.28
C GLU A 59 -4.96 5.58 -1.59
N ALA A 60 -4.47 4.91 -0.55
CA ALA A 60 -3.61 3.73 -0.68
C ALA A 60 -4.39 2.43 -1.00
N LYS A 61 -5.72 2.49 -1.15
CA LYS A 61 -6.61 1.34 -1.40
C LYS A 61 -6.52 0.24 -0.33
N VAL A 62 -6.09 0.55 0.89
CA VAL A 62 -6.08 -0.39 2.02
C VAL A 62 -7.50 -0.57 2.57
N VAL A 63 -8.28 0.52 2.56
CA VAL A 63 -9.65 0.58 3.07
C VAL A 63 -10.59 1.06 1.98
N ASN A 64 -11.75 0.44 1.88
CA ASN A 64 -12.87 0.86 1.06
C ASN A 64 -13.76 1.85 1.84
N ALA A 65 -14.42 2.75 1.13
CA ALA A 65 -15.42 3.65 1.69
C ALA A 65 -16.71 3.56 0.86
N ARG A 66 -17.84 3.26 1.52
CA ARG A 66 -19.17 3.21 0.92
C ARG A 66 -20.10 4.16 1.69
N ARG A 67 -20.91 4.94 0.97
CA ARG A 67 -21.98 5.72 1.61
C ARG A 67 -23.14 4.80 1.97
N ASP A 68 -23.62 4.94 3.20
CA ASP A 68 -24.75 4.22 3.76
C ASP A 68 -25.66 5.23 4.48
N GLY A 69 -26.62 5.77 3.71
CA GLY A 69 -27.44 6.91 4.12
C GLY A 69 -26.60 8.16 4.38
N LEU A 70 -26.70 8.70 5.61
CA LEU A 70 -25.94 9.87 6.05
C LEU A 70 -24.50 9.55 6.46
N TRP A 71 -24.17 8.26 6.62
CA TRP A 71 -22.89 7.82 7.16
C TRP A 71 -22.02 7.21 6.07
N THR A 72 -20.71 7.18 6.32
CA THR A 72 -19.77 6.38 5.52
C THR A 72 -19.38 5.15 6.32
N LYS A 73 -19.51 3.98 5.68
CA LYS A 73 -19.02 2.71 6.19
C LYS A 73 -17.69 2.39 5.52
N TYR A 74 -16.76 1.92 6.35
CA TYR A 74 -15.42 1.54 5.96
C TYR A 74 -15.24 0.04 6.12
N SER A 75 -14.47 -0.55 5.22
CA SER A 75 -14.16 -1.98 5.22
C SER A 75 -12.79 -2.24 4.64
N ILE A 76 -12.20 -3.38 4.97
CA ILE A 76 -10.90 -3.77 4.41
C ILE A 76 -11.02 -4.03 2.90
N ASN A 77 -10.01 -3.60 2.15
CA ASN A 77 -9.84 -4.02 0.77
C ASN A 77 -8.97 -5.28 0.71
N GLU A 78 -9.60 -6.44 0.76
CA GLU A 78 -8.92 -7.74 0.76
C GLU A 78 -7.99 -7.92 -0.44
N SER A 79 -8.39 -7.44 -1.62
CA SER A 79 -7.57 -7.55 -2.84
C SER A 79 -6.20 -6.88 -2.71
N THR A 80 -6.11 -5.78 -1.95
CA THR A 80 -4.83 -5.11 -1.69
C THR A 80 -3.92 -5.98 -0.83
N PHE A 81 -4.47 -6.66 0.18
CA PHE A 81 -3.72 -7.56 1.04
C PHE A 81 -3.32 -8.85 0.33
N GLU A 82 -4.18 -9.43 -0.50
CA GLU A 82 -3.83 -10.58 -1.36
C GLU A 82 -2.66 -10.24 -2.28
N ASN A 83 -2.69 -9.07 -2.91
CA ASN A 83 -1.61 -8.58 -3.76
C ASN A 83 -0.31 -8.35 -2.97
N LEU A 84 -0.39 -7.81 -1.75
CA LEU A 84 0.77 -7.68 -0.85
C LEU A 84 1.37 -9.04 -0.49
N LEU A 85 0.54 -10.01 -0.12
CA LEU A 85 0.98 -11.36 0.23
C LEU A 85 1.61 -12.08 -0.97
N ALA A 86 1.10 -11.85 -2.19
CA ALA A 86 1.72 -12.34 -3.42
C ALA A 86 3.01 -11.59 -3.79
N PHE A 87 3.16 -10.34 -3.34
CA PHE A 87 4.34 -9.50 -3.62
C PHE A 87 5.51 -9.81 -2.69
N ILE A 88 5.27 -9.90 -1.37
CA ILE A 88 6.32 -10.01 -0.35
C ILE A 88 7.31 -11.15 -0.64
N PRO A 89 6.90 -12.37 -1.04
CA PRO A 89 7.82 -13.43 -1.46
C PRO A 89 8.75 -13.04 -2.61
N LYS A 90 8.32 -12.17 -3.51
CA LYS A 90 9.16 -11.66 -4.61
C LYS A 90 10.26 -10.73 -4.12
N LEU A 91 10.20 -10.22 -2.89
CA LEU A 91 11.24 -9.36 -2.31
C LEU A 91 12.36 -10.15 -1.63
N TYR A 92 12.02 -11.19 -0.87
CA TYR A 92 13.00 -11.90 -0.03
C TYR A 92 13.44 -13.27 -0.58
N ARG A 93 12.68 -13.88 -1.50
CA ARG A 93 13.07 -15.18 -2.08
C ARG A 93 14.05 -14.98 -3.23
N LEU A 94 15.03 -15.88 -3.31
CA LEU A 94 15.94 -15.96 -4.44
C LEU A 94 15.14 -16.22 -5.72
N LYS A 95 15.47 -15.49 -6.78
CA LYS A 95 14.76 -15.57 -8.06
C LYS A 95 15.72 -15.36 -9.21
N ASP A 96 15.47 -16.10 -10.29
CA ASP A 96 16.28 -15.98 -11.50
C ASP A 96 16.13 -14.60 -12.10
N LYS A 97 14.93 -14.01 -12.14
CA LYS A 97 14.67 -12.66 -12.69
C LYS A 97 14.74 -11.58 -11.61
N CYS A 98 15.96 -11.15 -11.29
CA CYS A 98 16.22 -10.12 -10.26
C CYS A 98 16.24 -8.69 -10.83
N ILE A 99 15.86 -7.72 -9.99
CA ILE A 99 15.90 -6.28 -10.30
C ILE A 99 17.32 -5.78 -10.60
N CYS A 100 18.35 -6.47 -10.09
CA CYS A 100 19.76 -6.21 -10.39
C CYS A 100 20.04 -6.20 -11.89
N ARG A 101 19.27 -6.88 -12.74
CA ARG A 101 19.49 -6.85 -14.19
C ARG A 101 18.93 -5.60 -14.89
N TYR A 102 18.12 -4.81 -14.19
CA TYR A 102 17.37 -3.69 -14.75
C TYR A 102 17.73 -2.34 -14.10
N VAL A 103 18.48 -2.31 -12.99
CA VAL A 103 18.93 -1.08 -12.33
C VAL A 103 20.23 -0.55 -12.93
N LYS A 104 20.35 0.78 -13.05
CA LYS A 104 21.41 1.46 -13.79
C LYS A 104 22.83 1.13 -13.31
N TYR A 105 22.99 0.90 -12.00
CA TYR A 105 24.28 0.74 -11.33
C TYR A 105 24.63 -0.70 -10.95
N SER A 106 23.97 -1.70 -11.54
CA SER A 106 24.34 -3.09 -11.31
C SER A 106 25.67 -3.43 -11.96
N LYS A 107 26.54 -4.13 -11.22
CA LYS A 107 27.85 -4.61 -11.70
C LYS A 107 27.73 -5.67 -12.81
N ASP A 108 26.53 -6.25 -13.00
CA ASP A 108 26.25 -7.35 -13.94
C ASP A 108 25.45 -6.90 -15.18
N LYS A 109 25.78 -5.75 -15.79
CA LYS A 109 25.10 -5.28 -17.00
C LYS A 109 25.52 -6.08 -18.25
N PRO A 110 24.57 -6.62 -19.05
CA PRO A 110 24.90 -7.02 -20.41
C PRO A 110 25.23 -5.78 -21.25
N ALA A 111 26.27 -5.89 -22.09
CA ALA A 111 27.04 -4.77 -22.67
C ALA A 111 26.32 -3.87 -23.71
N ASN A 112 24.98 -3.81 -23.76
CA ASN A 112 24.29 -2.97 -24.74
C ASN A 112 23.04 -2.32 -24.15
N GLY A 113 23.13 -1.00 -23.94
CA GLY A 113 22.01 -0.13 -23.58
C GLY A 113 22.43 1.33 -23.70
N LYS A 114 22.30 1.88 -24.91
CA LYS A 114 22.28 3.34 -25.14
C LYS A 114 21.00 3.87 -24.50
N ASP A 115 21.07 5.08 -23.94
CA ASP A 115 20.05 5.75 -23.11
C ASP A 115 20.17 5.40 -21.63
N GLY A 116 20.99 6.19 -20.93
CA GLY A 116 21.36 5.99 -19.53
C GLY A 116 20.26 6.29 -18.51
N LYS A 117 19.02 5.82 -18.69
CA LYS A 117 17.97 5.81 -17.66
C LYS A 117 17.56 4.37 -17.32
N ASP A 118 17.45 4.02 -16.04
CA ASP A 118 16.86 2.73 -15.66
C ASP A 118 15.33 2.76 -15.59
N ILE A 119 14.73 1.59 -15.27
CA ILE A 119 13.29 1.41 -15.10
C ILE A 119 12.69 2.22 -13.94
N PHE A 120 13.49 3.01 -13.21
CA PHE A 120 13.01 3.92 -12.18
C PHE A 120 13.16 5.39 -12.59
N GLY A 121 13.64 5.66 -13.81
CA GLY A 121 13.83 7.01 -14.33
C GLY A 121 15.11 7.71 -13.85
N ASN A 122 16.04 6.98 -13.21
CA ASN A 122 17.30 7.52 -12.68
C ASN A 122 18.47 7.40 -13.67
#